data_AF-A0A4Q5Z781-F1
#
_entry.id   AF-A0A4Q5Z781-F1
#
_cell.length_a   1.000
_cell.length_b   1.000
_cell.length_c   1.000
_cell.angle_alpha   90.00
_cell.angle_beta   90.00
_cell.angle_gamma   90.00
#
_symmetry.space_group_name_H-M   'P 1'
#
loop_
_entity.id
_entity.type
_entity.pdbx_description
1 polymer ?
#
loop_
_entity_poly.entity_id
_entity_poly.type
_entity_poly.pdbx_seq_one_letter_code
_entity_poly.pdbx_strand_id
1 'polypeptide(L)' 'MAFPPRQPRGSFNPRFRKEQQQEHRTNQMIRVPQVRLVGDNVEVGVYSTQDALRMAQDQQLDLVE' A
#
# COMPACT_ATOMS: atom_id res chain seq x y z
N MET A 1 7.35 7.06 57.25
CA MET A 1 7.61 6.24 56.04
C MET A 1 7.40 7.13 54.82
N ALA A 2 8.46 7.53 54.12
CA ALA A 2 8.38 8.32 52.89
C ALA A 2 8.86 7.44 51.72
N PHE A 3 7.98 7.21 50.74
CA PHE A 3 8.28 6.37 49.58
C PHE A 3 9.14 7.13 48.53
N PRO A 4 10.07 6.45 47.83
CA PRO A 4 11.06 7.06 46.93
C PRO A 4 10.48 7.33 45.50
N PRO A 5 11.26 7.92 44.55
CA PRO A 5 10.76 8.83 43.53
C PRO A 5 10.08 8.14 42.34
N ARG A 6 9.15 8.84 41.69
CA ARG A 6 8.53 8.38 40.43
C ARG A 6 9.45 8.68 39.25
N GLN A 7 9.91 7.61 38.60
CA GLN A 7 10.76 7.59 37.39
C GLN A 7 10.13 8.38 36.22
N PRO A 8 10.95 8.89 35.27
CA PRO A 8 10.48 9.81 34.24
C PRO A 8 9.51 9.11 33.31
N ARG A 9 8.39 9.79 33.02
CA ARG A 9 7.42 9.34 32.03
C ARG A 9 8.15 9.18 30.69
N GLY A 10 8.34 7.91 30.31
CA GLY A 10 8.88 7.53 29.02
C GLY A 10 8.21 8.35 27.92
N SER A 11 9.06 8.97 27.11
CA SER A 11 8.72 9.81 25.99
C SER A 11 7.64 9.13 25.15
N PHE A 12 6.41 9.67 25.19
CA PHE A 12 5.41 9.35 24.18
C PHE A 12 5.96 9.88 22.87
N ASN A 13 6.55 9.00 22.08
CA ASN A 13 7.12 9.35 20.79
C ASN A 13 6.02 9.12 19.73
N PRO A 14 5.25 10.15 19.33
CA PRO A 14 4.13 10.01 18.39
C PRO A 14 4.57 9.62 16.97
N ARG A 15 5.89 9.52 16.73
CA ARG A 15 6.46 9.15 15.43
C ARG A 15 6.26 7.69 15.05
N PHE A 16 5.90 6.79 15.97
CA PHE A 16 5.70 5.37 15.64
C PHE A 16 4.33 5.03 14.99
N ARG A 17 3.47 6.02 14.75
CA ARG A 17 2.18 5.82 14.06
C ARG A 17 2.14 6.41 12.64
N LYS A 18 3.28 6.53 11.95
CA LYS A 18 3.30 7.25 10.67
C LYS A 18 3.56 6.44 9.39
N GLU A 19 3.92 5.16 9.44
CA GLU A 19 4.52 4.54 8.24
C GLU A 19 3.89 3.22 7.75
N GLN A 20 2.71 2.83 8.24
CA GLN A 20 2.05 1.61 7.75
C GLN A 20 0.65 1.84 7.16
N GLN A 21 0.37 3.07 6.72
CA GLN A 21 -0.67 3.25 5.70
C GLN A 21 -0.04 2.82 4.39
N GLN A 22 -0.22 1.54 4.04
CA GLN A 22 -0.03 1.07 2.68
C GLN A 22 -0.94 1.92 1.78
N GLU A 23 -0.36 2.94 1.15
CA GLU A 23 -1.01 3.78 0.13
C GLU A 23 -1.16 2.99 -1.18
N HIS A 24 -1.59 1.71 -1.14
CA HIS A 24 -1.82 0.96 -2.37
C HIS A 24 -3.16 1.40 -2.98
N ARG A 25 -3.09 2.17 -4.06
CA ARG A 25 -4.20 2.51 -4.93
C ARG A 25 -4.59 1.27 -5.72
N THR A 26 -5.75 0.72 -5.43
CA THR A 26 -6.37 -0.38 -6.19
C THR A 26 -7.24 0.17 -7.31
N ASN A 27 -7.29 -0.53 -8.44
CA ASN A 27 -8.28 -0.34 -9.51
C ASN A 27 -8.41 1.13 -9.97
N GLN A 28 -9.56 1.76 -9.73
CA GLN A 28 -9.88 3.13 -10.15
C GLN A 28 -9.11 4.22 -9.38
N MET A 29 -8.40 3.85 -8.31
CA MET A 29 -7.54 4.78 -7.57
C MET A 29 -6.21 5.02 -8.30
N ILE A 30 -5.86 4.16 -9.26
CA ILE A 30 -4.64 4.26 -10.07
C ILE A 30 -4.85 5.34 -11.14
N ARG A 31 -4.34 6.55 -10.90
CA ARG A 31 -4.38 7.68 -11.85
C ARG A 31 -3.11 7.81 -12.70
N VAL A 32 -2.24 6.82 -12.69
CA VAL A 32 -1.04 6.82 -13.54
C VAL A 32 -1.40 6.33 -14.93
N PRO A 33 -0.73 6.83 -15.99
CA PRO A 33 -1.03 6.43 -17.37
C PRO A 33 -0.54 5.01 -17.67
N GLN A 34 0.45 4.52 -16.93
CA GLN A 34 1.11 3.24 -17.15
C GLN A 34 1.36 2.54 -15.82
N VAL A 35 1.12 1.23 -15.79
CA VAL A 35 1.37 0.33 -14.66
C VAL A 35 2.22 -0.84 -15.11
N ARG A 36 3.07 -1.32 -14.21
CA ARG A 36 3.82 -2.55 -14.45
C ARG A 36 2.94 -3.73 -14.05
N LEU A 37 2.56 -4.55 -15.02
CA LEU A 37 1.74 -5.73 -14.80
C LEU A 37 2.65 -6.93 -14.54
N VAL A 38 2.31 -7.71 -13.51
CA VAL A 38 2.98 -8.97 -13.16
C VAL A 38 1.90 -10.00 -12.85
N GLY A 39 1.94 -11.16 -13.50
CA GLY A 39 1.00 -12.25 -13.23
C GLY A 39 1.40 -13.53 -13.96
N ASP A 40 0.90 -14.68 -13.51
CA ASP A 40 1.24 -15.98 -14.09
C ASP A 40 0.66 -16.19 -15.50
N ASN A 41 -0.39 -15.44 -15.85
CA ASN A 41 -1.09 -15.51 -17.14
C ASN A 41 -0.79 -14.34 -18.08
N VAL A 42 0.14 -13.45 -17.74
CA VAL A 42 0.46 -12.25 -18.53
C VAL A 42 1.97 -12.05 -18.60
N GLU A 43 2.49 -11.56 -19.73
CA GLU A 43 3.91 -11.22 -19.81
C GLU A 43 4.22 -10.05 -18.89
N VAL A 44 5.33 -10.14 -18.15
CA VAL A 44 5.76 -9.08 -17.24
C VAL A 44 6.21 -7.88 -18.07
N GLY A 45 5.46 -6.78 -17.98
CA GLY A 45 5.65 -5.62 -18.85
C GLY A 45 4.98 -4.36 -18.32
N VAL A 46 5.21 -3.23 -19.00
CA VAL A 46 4.53 -1.96 -18.72
C VAL A 46 3.32 -1.85 -19.65
N TYR A 47 2.13 -1.79 -19.06
CA TYR A 47 0.87 -1.69 -19.77
C TYR A 47 0.14 -0.41 -19.39
N SER A 48 -0.75 0.04 -20.27
CA SER A 48 -1.67 1.12 -19.93
C SER A 48 -2.59 0.67 -18.80
N THR A 49 -2.92 1.56 -17.86
CA THR A 49 -3.86 1.24 -16.77
C THR A 49 -5.21 0.71 -17.28
N GLN A 50 -5.66 1.21 -18.44
CA GLN A 50 -6.88 0.73 -19.09
C GLN A 50 -6.76 -0.73 -19.57
N ASP A 51 -5.63 -1.10 -20.17
CA ASP A 51 -5.39 -2.46 -20.63
C ASP A 51 -5.24 -3.41 -19.44
N ALA A 52 -4.51 -2.99 -18.41
CA ALA A 52 -4.35 -3.73 -17.16
C ALA A 52 -5.69 -3.96 -16.45
N LEU A 53 -6.56 -2.94 -16.36
CA LEU A 53 -7.91 -3.08 -15.80
C LEU A 53 -8.78 -4.03 -16.62
N ARG A 54 -8.69 -3.99 -17.95
CA ARG A 54 -9.44 -4.89 -18.82
C ARG A 54 -8.99 -6.33 -18.66
N MET A 55 -7.69 -6.58 -18.60
CA MET A 55 -7.12 -7.89 -18.32
C MET A 55 -7.51 -8.42 -16.94
N ALA A 56 -7.49 -7.55 -15.93
CA ALA A 56 -7.92 -7.88 -14.58
C ALA A 56 -9.42 -8.24 -14.54
N GLN A 57 -10.29 -7.47 -15.22
CA GLN A 57 -11.73 -7.76 -15.31
C GLN A 57 -12.03 -9.08 -16.04
N ASP A 58 -11.36 -9.35 -17.16
CA ASP A 58 -11.54 -10.57 -17.94
C ASP A 58 -11.18 -11.83 -17.14
N GLN A 59 -10.12 -11.73 -16.34
CA GLN A 59 -9.65 -12.81 -15.48
C GLN A 59 -10.31 -12.82 -14.09
N GLN A 60 -11.22 -11.86 -13.81
CA GLN A 60 -11.82 -11.64 -12.50
C GLN A 60 -10.80 -11.49 -11.35
N LEU A 61 -9.68 -10.82 -11.64
CA LEU A 61 -8.59 -10.48 -10.71
C LEU A 61 -8.63 -8.99 -10.34
N ASP A 62 -8.02 -8.63 -9.21
CA ASP A 62 -7.87 -7.24 -8.78
C ASP A 62 -6.52 -6.65 -9.20
N LEU A 63 -6.53 -5.41 -9.70
CA LEU A 63 -5.31 -4.67 -10.04
C LEU A 63 -4.83 -3.86 -8.83
N VAL A 64 -3.63 -4.18 -8.34
CA VAL A 64 -2.96 -3.52 -7.20
C VAL A 64 -1.70 -2.81 -7.70
N GLU A 65 -1.45 -1.59 -7.24
CA GLU A 65 -0.18 -0.85 -7.51
C GLU A 65 1.00 -1.34 -6.66
#